data_AF-A0A2B2C0E2-F1
#
_entry.id   AF-A0A2B2C0E2-F1
#
_cell.length_a   1.000
_cell.length_b   1.000
_cell.length_c   1.000
_cell.angle_alpha   90.00
_cell.angle_beta   90.00
_cell.angle_gamma   90.00
#
_symmetry.space_group_name_H-M   'P 1'
#
loop_
_entity.id
_entity.type
_entity.pdbx_description
1 polymer ?
#
loop_
_entity_poly.entity_id
_entity_poly.type
_entity_poly.pdbx_seq_one_letter_code
_entity_poly.pdbx_strand_id
1 'polypeptide(L)' 'MELLIKYTEGCLLLNCKKCEKEFYFQVTEMNVPGGKVRENINCPHCGETNGSVLTSGVVYIHKIEENSKN' A
#
# COMPACT_ATOMS: atom_id res chain seq x y z
N MET A 1 14.80 3.42 -9.67
CA MET A 1 13.71 4.41 -9.53
C MET A 1 12.96 4.07 -8.24
N GLU A 2 13.46 4.58 -7.12
CA GLU A 2 12.75 4.50 -5.84
C GLU A 2 11.65 5.55 -5.85
N LEU A 3 10.39 5.09 -5.84
CA LEU A 3 9.25 5.96 -5.60
C LEU A 3 9.33 6.40 -4.13
N LEU A 4 9.95 7.56 -3.90
CA LEU A 4 9.85 8.31 -2.66
C LEU A 4 8.42 8.84 -2.57
N ILE A 5 7.53 8.01 -2.06
CA ILE A 5 6.15 8.39 -1.77
C ILE A 5 6.22 9.38 -0.61
N LYS A 6 6.10 10.67 -0.94
CA LYS A 6 6.01 11.74 0.05
C LYS A 6 4.74 11.48 0.86
N TYR A 7 4.92 11.19 2.14
CA TYR A 7 3.87 11.01 3.14
C TYR A 7 2.89 12.19 3.10
N THR A 8 1.77 11.99 2.40
CA THR A 8 0.54 12.76 2.57
C THR A 8 -0.47 11.81 3.17
N GLU A 9 -1.15 12.23 4.24
CA GLU A 9 -2.08 11.47 5.07
C GLU A 9 -3.29 10.89 4.29
N GLY A 10 -3.06 9.94 3.38
CA GLY A 10 -4.06 9.51 2.42
C GLY A 10 -3.81 8.12 1.84
N CYS A 11 -4.91 7.50 1.40
CA CYS A 11 -4.91 6.26 0.64
C CYS A 11 -4.10 6.45 -0.66
N LEU A 12 -3.04 5.68 -0.83
CA LEU A 12 -2.14 5.73 -1.97
C LEU A 12 -2.59 4.72 -3.03
N LEU A 13 -2.87 5.20 -4.24
CA LEU A 13 -3.16 4.35 -5.39
C LEU A 13 -1.86 3.76 -5.95
N LEU A 14 -1.81 2.45 -6.16
CA LEU A 14 -0.71 1.76 -6.80
C LEU A 14 -1.24 0.84 -7.91
N ASN A 15 -0.56 0.84 -9.05
CA ASN A 15 -0.83 -0.14 -10.12
C ASN A 15 0.13 -1.33 -9.98
N CYS A 16 -0.40 -2.55 -10.06
CA CYS A 16 0.40 -3.75 -10.02
C CYS A 16 1.20 -3.99 -11.31
N LYS A 17 2.52 -4.18 -11.19
CA LYS A 17 3.42 -4.48 -12.32
C LYS A 17 3.15 -5.80 -13.04
N LYS A 18 2.36 -6.70 -12.44
CA LYS A 18 2.10 -8.05 -12.96
C LYS A 18 0.70 -8.21 -13.53
N CYS A 19 -0.32 -7.79 -12.79
CA CYS A 19 -1.71 -7.90 -13.23
C CYS A 19 -2.30 -6.60 -13.76
N GLU A 20 -1.53 -5.50 -13.70
CA GLU A 20 -1.92 -4.16 -14.18
C GLU A 20 -3.18 -3.59 -13.52
N LYS A 21 -3.63 -4.22 -12.42
CA LYS A 21 -4.77 -3.78 -11.62
C LYS A 21 -4.34 -2.75 -10.61
N GLU A 22 -5.18 -1.75 -10.46
CA GLU A 22 -5.03 -0.70 -9.46
C GLU A 22 -5.57 -1.17 -8.11
N PHE A 23 -4.87 -0.80 -7.05
CA PHE A 23 -5.29 -1.05 -5.68
C PHE A 23 -4.86 0.11 -4.80
N TYR A 24 -5.55 0.33 -3.68
CA TYR A 24 -5.16 1.32 -2.70
C TYR A 24 -4.41 0.67 -1.56
N PHE A 25 -3.44 1.37 -1.01
CA PHE A 25 -2.86 1.03 0.28
C PHE A 25 -2.80 2.27 1.17
N GLN A 26 -2.98 2.07 2.45
CA GLN A 26 -2.87 3.10 3.47
C GLN A 26 -1.81 2.66 4.47
N VAL A 27 -0.95 3.59 4.85
CA VAL A 27 0.04 3.37 5.90
C VAL A 27 -0.39 4.19 7.10
N THR A 28 -0.65 3.55 8.22
CA THR A 28 -0.82 4.24 9.49
C THR A 28 0.53 4.41 10.16
N GLU A 29 0.68 5.48 10.95
CA GLU A 29 1.83 5.64 11.83
C GLU A 29 1.39 5.34 13.27
N MET A 30 2.06 4.38 13.91
CA MET A 30 2.06 4.32 15.37
C MET A 30 3.20 5.20 15.84
N ASN A 31 2.88 6.25 16.59
CA ASN A 31 3.84 7.21 17.13
C ASN A 31 4.60 6.62 18.33
N VAL A 32 5.17 5.42 18.13
CA VAL A 32 5.88 4.65 19.14
C VAL A 32 7.39 4.77 18.91
N PRO A 33 8.16 5.16 19.95
CA PRO A 33 9.61 5.25 19.84
C PRO A 33 10.21 3.84 19.83
N GLY A 34 10.57 3.37 18.63
CA GLY A 34 11.28 2.11 18.40
C GLY A 34 10.40 1.03 17.76
N GLY A 35 10.90 0.44 16.68
CA GLY A 35 10.23 -0.67 15.98
C GLY A 35 9.65 -0.32 14.61
N LYS A 36 10.39 0.38 13.75
CA LYS A 36 10.03 0.46 12.33
C LYS A 36 10.23 -0.91 11.70
N VAL A 37 9.14 -1.52 11.26
CA VAL A 37 9.17 -2.80 10.54
C VAL A 37 9.00 -2.48 9.05
N ARG A 38 9.66 -3.29 8.21
CA ARG A 38 9.50 -3.19 6.77
C ARG A 38 8.29 -4.02 6.37
N GLU A 39 7.23 -3.35 5.98
CA GLU A 39 5.98 -3.98 5.53
C GLU A 39 5.99 -4.06 4.00
N ASN A 40 5.60 -5.22 3.46
CA ASN A 40 5.53 -5.43 2.02
C ASN A 40 4.15 -5.06 1.48
N ILE A 41 4.13 -4.34 0.37
CA ILE A 41 2.91 -3.95 -0.34
C ILE A 41 2.64 -5.04 -1.39
N ASN A 42 1.80 -5.99 -1.01
CA ASN A 42 1.40 -7.10 -1.87
C ASN A 42 0.09 -6.76 -2.60
N CYS A 43 0.02 -7.07 -3.90
CA CYS A 43 -1.19 -6.84 -4.67
C CYS A 43 -2.31 -7.75 -4.15
N PRO A 44 -3.49 -7.22 -3.77
CA PRO A 44 -4.60 -8.02 -3.27
C PRO A 44 -5.27 -8.87 -4.37
N HIS A 45 -4.94 -8.63 -5.65
CA HIS A 45 -5.50 -9.38 -6.77
C HIS A 45 -4.66 -10.60 -7.17
N CYS A 46 -3.33 -10.50 -7.13
CA CYS A 46 -2.43 -11.55 -7.63
C CYS A 46 -1.37 -12.01 -6.63
N GLY A 47 -1.24 -11.33 -5.49
CA GLY A 47 -0.25 -11.63 -4.45
C GLY A 47 1.17 -11.11 -4.73
N GLU A 48 1.41 -10.45 -5.87
CA GLU A 48 2.75 -9.97 -6.23
C GLU A 48 3.20 -8.79 -5.34
N THR A 49 4.44 -8.81 -4.86
CA THR A 49 5.02 -7.69 -4.09
C THR A 49 5.38 -6.54 -5.03
N ASN A 50 4.65 -5.42 -4.91
CA ASN A 50 4.84 -4.25 -5.76
C ASN A 50 5.75 -3.18 -5.13
N GLY A 51 5.97 -3.28 -3.82
CA GLY A 51 6.85 -2.39 -3.08
C GLY A 51 6.97 -2.81 -1.62
N SER A 52 7.68 -2.00 -0.85
CA SER A 52 7.80 -2.16 0.60
C SER A 52 7.91 -0.78 1.23
N VAL A 53 7.31 -0.57 2.39
CA VAL A 53 7.38 0.67 3.15
C VAL A 53 7.95 0.39 4.53
N LEU A 54 8.89 1.24 4.96
CA LEU A 54 9.41 1.20 6.32
C LEU A 54 8.52 2.08 7.19
N THR A 55 7.69 1.47 8.02
CA THR A 55 6.74 2.18 8.88
C THR A 55 6.77 1.62 10.30
N SER A 56 6.43 2.45 11.29
CA SER A 56 6.17 1.97 12.66
C SER A 56 4.71 1.56 12.88
N GLY A 57 3.82 1.79 11.90
CA GLY A 57 2.41 1.41 12.01
C GLY A 57 2.03 0.26 11.07
N VAL A 58 0.77 0.25 10.64
CA VAL A 58 0.17 -0.88 9.91
C VAL A 58 -0.10 -0.48 8.46
N VAL A 59 0.20 -1.37 7.53
CA VAL A 59 -0.15 -1.22 6.12
C VAL A 59 -1.48 -1.91 5.85
N TYR A 60 -2.49 -1.13 5.50
CA TYR A 60 -3.78 -1.61 5.05
C TYR A 60 -3.81 -1.62 3.53
N ILE A 61 -4.25 -2.73 2.95
CA ILE A 61 -4.33 -2.91 1.50
C ILE A 61 -5.79 -3.13 1.14
N HIS A 62 -6.32 -2.24 0.30
CA HIS A 62 -7.70 -2.26 -0.15
C HIS A 62 -7.76 -2.62 -1.63
N LYS A 63 -8.51 -3.68 -1.92
CA LYS A 63 -8.84 -4.08 -3.28
C LYS A 63 -9.85 -3.08 -3.85
N ILE A 64 -9.57 -2.53 -5.02
CA ILE A 64 -10.57 -1.75 -5.76
C ILE A 64 -11.49 -2.76 -6.42
N GLU A 65 -12.71 -2.87 -5.89
CA GLU A 65 -13.79 -3.51 -6.60
C GLU A 65 -14.60 -2.40 -7.23
N GLU A 66 -14.61 -2.34 -8.57
CA GLU A 66 -15.56 -1.53 -9.32
C GLU A 66 -16.95 -2.10 -9.02
N ASN A 67 -17.54 -1.67 -7.91
CA ASN A 67 -18.94 -1.91 -7.66
C ASN A 67 -19.70 -0.88 -8.49
N SER A 68 -19.84 -1.18 -9.79
CA SER A 68 -20.78 -0.50 -10.68
C SER A 68 -22.19 -0.71 -10.12
N LYS A 69 -22.58 0.11 -9.15
CA LYS A 69 -23.99 0.27 -8.79
C LYS A 69 -24.65 1.07 -9.91
N ASN A 70 -25.16 0.28 -10.85
CA ASN A 70 -26.18 0.60 -11.84
C ASN A 70 -27.36 1.38 -11.24
#